data_AF-A0A1V0TZH3-F1
#
_entry.id   AF-A0A1V0TZH3-F1
#
_cell.length_a   1.000
_cell.length_b   1.000
_cell.length_c   1.000
_cell.angle_alpha   90.00
_cell.angle_beta   90.00
_cell.angle_gamma   90.00
#
_symmetry.space_group_name_H-M   'P 1'
#
loop_
_entity.id
_entity.type
_entity.pdbx_description
1 polymer ?
#
loop_
_entity_poly.entity_id
_entity_poly.type
_entity_poly.pdbx_seq_one_letter_code
_entity_poly.pdbx_strand_id
1 'polypeptide(L)'
;MLAREARTILAIAPTPAEVARLTRARLRTAVTQAGRQRRIEAETDRVLKVFRQTWLRQPALVEQAMGRQTLALLAQLEAACHACDDLAHDTEELFLQHRDGEIITSFPGLATLPGERILAEIGDDRSRLGRADDLKAPRNRTSNPGVRQESSCHAPPDQEQPAWPRPADTGRSPR
;
A
#
# COMPACT_ATOMS: atom_id res chain seq x y z
N MET A 1 6.46 -0.85 0.19
CA MET A 1 7.83 -1.25 -0.21
C MET A 1 8.64 0.01 -0.49
N LEU A 2 9.92 0.03 -0.11
CA LEU A 2 10.86 1.12 -0.42
C LEU A 2 10.82 1.42 -1.94
N ALA A 3 10.81 2.71 -2.31
CA ALA A 3 10.69 3.13 -3.70
C ALA A 3 11.79 2.50 -4.58
N ARG A 4 11.43 2.01 -5.77
CA ARG A 4 12.36 1.39 -6.74
C ARG A 4 13.58 2.28 -7.05
N GLU A 5 13.36 3.59 -7.08
CA GLU A 5 14.40 4.62 -7.23
C GLU A 5 15.50 4.51 -6.17
N ALA A 6 15.15 4.35 -4.90
CA ALA A 6 16.11 4.25 -3.82
C ALA A 6 16.98 2.99 -3.95
N ARG A 7 16.37 1.87 -4.34
CA ARG A 7 17.07 0.59 -4.58
C ARG A 7 18.09 0.73 -5.71
N THR A 8 17.68 1.29 -6.85
CA THR A 8 18.57 1.49 -8.00
C THR A 8 19.73 2.43 -7.67
N ILE A 9 19.50 3.47 -6.86
CA ILE A 9 20.57 4.39 -6.44
C ILE A 9 21.54 3.70 -5.47
N LEU A 10 21.04 2.96 -4.47
CA LEU A 10 21.87 2.21 -3.53
C LEU A 10 22.71 1.13 -4.23
N ALA A 11 22.19 0.51 -5.29
CA ALA A 11 22.93 -0.47 -6.08
C ALA A 11 24.18 0.13 -6.74
N ILE A 12 24.10 1.39 -7.21
CA ILE A 12 25.23 2.05 -7.90
C ILE A 12 26.16 2.84 -6.96
N ALA A 13 25.69 3.15 -5.75
CA ALA A 13 26.45 3.88 -4.73
C ALA A 13 25.95 3.52 -3.32
N PRO A 14 26.40 2.38 -2.78
CA PRO A 14 25.99 1.90 -1.47
C PRO A 14 26.63 2.66 -0.30
N THR A 15 27.66 3.48 -0.54
CA THR A 15 28.35 4.25 0.52
C THR A 15 28.19 5.77 0.37
N PRO A 16 28.24 6.54 1.48
CA PRO A 16 28.26 8.01 1.42
C PRO A 16 29.39 8.57 0.54
N ALA A 17 30.55 7.90 0.53
CA ALA A 17 31.68 8.26 -0.33
C ALA A 17 31.35 8.17 -1.83
N GLU A 18 30.68 7.10 -2.24
CA GLU A 18 30.31 6.86 -3.64
C GLU A 18 29.17 7.77 -4.07
N VAL A 19 28.19 7.98 -3.18
CA VAL A 19 27.06 8.88 -3.41
C VAL A 19 27.55 10.33 -3.62
N ALA A 20 28.55 10.77 -2.85
CA ALA A 20 29.17 12.08 -3.03
C ALA A 20 29.90 12.23 -4.38
N ARG A 21 30.34 11.13 -5.00
CA ARG A 21 31.02 11.12 -6.31
C ARG A 21 30.06 10.94 -7.48
N LEU A 22 28.78 10.68 -7.21
CA LEU A 22 27.79 10.41 -8.24
C LEU A 22 27.58 11.64 -9.12
N THR A 23 27.60 11.46 -10.45
CA THR A 23 27.36 12.55 -11.39
C THR A 23 25.87 12.71 -11.65
N ARG A 24 25.44 13.93 -12.03
CA ARG A 24 24.05 14.19 -12.43
C ARG A 24 23.58 13.22 -13.51
N ALA A 25 24.42 12.97 -14.52
CA ALA A 25 24.10 12.07 -15.62
C ALA A 25 23.84 10.63 -15.14
N ARG A 26 24.69 10.10 -14.25
CA ARG A 26 24.53 8.74 -13.72
C ARG A 26 23.28 8.62 -12.82
N LEU A 27 23.00 9.64 -12.02
CA LEU A 27 21.78 9.70 -11.20
C LEU A 27 20.51 9.73 -12.06
N ARG A 28 20.52 10.57 -13.10
CA ARG A 28 19.40 10.66 -14.05
C ARG A 28 19.12 9.30 -14.68
N THR A 29 20.15 8.61 -15.16
CA THR A 29 20.01 7.26 -15.71
C THR A 29 19.42 6.27 -14.70
N ALA A 30 19.89 6.30 -13.45
CA ALA A 30 19.37 5.43 -12.39
C ALA A 30 17.89 5.70 -12.09
N VAL A 31 17.49 6.96 -12.02
CA VAL A 31 16.09 7.37 -11.78
C VAL A 31 15.19 6.97 -12.97
N THR A 32 15.66 7.12 -14.21
CA THR A 32 14.94 6.64 -15.39
C THR A 32 14.81 5.11 -15.39
N GLN A 33 15.89 4.39 -15.09
CA GLN A 33 15.88 2.92 -15.01
C GLN A 33 14.96 2.39 -13.91
N ALA A 34 14.81 3.15 -12.82
CA ALA A 34 13.86 2.84 -11.76
C ALA A 34 12.38 3.01 -12.16
N GLY A 35 12.09 3.45 -13.38
CA GLY A 35 10.73 3.55 -13.93
C GLY A 35 10.10 4.94 -13.81
N ARG A 36 10.85 5.96 -13.36
CA ARG A 36 10.31 7.32 -13.33
C ARG A 36 10.19 7.88 -14.74
N GLN A 37 8.97 8.31 -15.09
CA GLN A 37 8.65 8.90 -16.40
C GLN A 37 8.51 10.43 -16.35
N ARG A 38 8.13 10.99 -15.20
CA ARG A 38 7.84 12.42 -15.03
C ARG A 38 8.77 13.08 -14.04
N ARG A 39 9.04 14.37 -14.23
CA ARG A 39 9.89 15.19 -13.32
C ARG A 39 11.27 14.57 -13.08
N ILE A 40 11.85 13.90 -14.07
CA ILE A 40 13.15 13.21 -13.96
C ILE A 40 14.25 14.20 -13.58
N GLU A 41 14.34 15.33 -14.28
CA GLU A 41 15.36 16.36 -14.01
C GLU A 41 15.20 16.97 -12.62
N ALA A 42 13.96 17.33 -12.25
CA ALA A 42 13.67 17.91 -10.94
C ALA A 42 14.00 16.95 -9.78
N GLU A 43 13.68 15.65 -9.91
CA GLU A 43 14.04 14.66 -8.89
C GLU A 43 15.55 14.41 -8.85
N THR A 44 16.19 14.32 -10.01
CA THR A 44 17.65 14.18 -10.10
C THR A 44 18.34 15.32 -9.37
N ASP A 45 17.90 16.56 -9.56
CA ASP A 45 18.45 17.74 -8.88
C ASP A 45 18.16 17.77 -7.40
N ARG A 46 16.94 17.41 -7.02
CA ARG A 46 16.54 17.31 -5.60
C ARG A 46 17.44 16.33 -4.86
N VAL A 47 17.64 15.13 -5.41
CA VAL A 47 18.44 14.07 -4.80
C VAL A 47 19.94 14.44 -4.83
N LEU A 48 20.44 14.96 -5.94
CA LEU A 48 21.84 15.39 -6.05
C LEU A 48 22.16 16.50 -5.03
N LYS A 49 21.24 17.44 -4.81
CA LYS A 49 21.39 18.50 -3.80
C LYS A 49 21.59 17.91 -2.40
N VAL A 50 20.81 16.90 -2.02
CA VAL A 50 20.95 16.20 -0.74
C VAL A 50 22.32 15.52 -0.64
N PHE A 51 22.75 14.84 -1.71
CA PHE A 51 24.05 14.14 -1.76
C PHE A 51 25.27 15.07 -1.72
N ARG A 52 25.09 16.36 -2.04
CA ARG A 52 26.14 17.38 -1.98
C ARG A 52 26.23 18.10 -0.64
N GLN A 53 25.29 17.85 0.27
CA GLN A 53 25.37 18.38 1.64
C GLN A 53 26.51 17.74 2.42
N THR A 54 26.94 18.41 3.49
CA THR A 54 27.92 17.85 4.43
C THR A 54 27.23 16.83 5.32
N TRP A 55 27.75 15.61 5.33
CA TRP A 55 27.27 14.52 6.18
C TRP A 55 28.38 14.10 7.14
N LEU A 56 27.99 13.61 8.32
CA LEU A 56 28.94 12.95 9.22
C LEU A 56 29.46 11.69 8.53
N ARG A 57 30.78 11.52 8.51
CA ARG A 57 31.44 10.40 7.83
C ARG A 57 31.99 9.41 8.84
N GLN A 58 31.91 8.14 8.49
CA GLN A 58 32.58 7.08 9.23
C GLN A 58 33.98 6.85 8.64
N PRO A 59 34.89 6.18 9.36
CA PRO A 59 36.16 5.74 8.79
C PRO A 59 35.94 4.94 7.50
N ALA A 60 36.82 5.09 6.51
CA ALA A 60 36.64 4.52 5.18
C ALA A 60 36.39 3.01 5.18
N LEU A 61 37.09 2.25 6.05
CA LEU A 61 36.90 0.81 6.18
C LEU A 61 35.50 0.44 6.70
N VAL A 62 34.93 1.26 7.60
CA VAL A 62 33.58 1.06 8.13
C VAL A 62 32.55 1.34 7.04
N GLU A 63 32.69 2.44 6.29
CA GLU A 63 31.79 2.74 5.17
C GLU A 63 31.81 1.63 4.10
N GLN A 64 32.99 1.09 3.78
CA GLN A 64 33.11 -0.03 2.84
C GLN A 64 32.45 -1.31 3.36
N ALA A 65 32.58 -1.62 4.66
CA ALA A 65 31.91 -2.76 5.27
C ALA A 65 30.37 -2.60 5.24
N MET A 66 29.88 -1.42 5.63
CA MET A 66 28.45 -1.08 5.56
C MET A 66 27.94 -1.10 4.13
N GLY A 67 28.71 -0.63 3.15
CA GLY A 67 28.35 -0.69 1.73
C GLY A 67 28.14 -2.12 1.25
N ARG A 68 29.05 -3.04 1.61
CA ARG A 68 28.90 -4.47 1.30
C ARG A 68 27.66 -5.08 1.96
N GLN A 69 27.40 -4.73 3.22
CA GLN A 69 26.19 -5.16 3.93
C GLN A 69 24.92 -4.64 3.24
N THR A 70 24.89 -3.36 2.86
CA THR A 70 23.77 -2.75 2.13
C THR A 70 23.49 -3.49 0.82
N LEU A 71 24.52 -3.84 0.05
CA LEU A 71 24.36 -4.60 -1.19
C LEU A 71 23.78 -6.00 -0.94
N ALA A 72 24.21 -6.70 0.12
CA ALA A 72 23.67 -8.01 0.47
C ALA A 72 22.18 -7.93 0.86
N LEU A 73 21.81 -6.92 1.67
CA LEU A 73 20.42 -6.67 2.03
C LEU A 73 19.57 -6.25 0.82
N LEU A 74 20.15 -5.46 -0.09
CA LEU A 74 19.49 -5.06 -1.31
C LEU A 74 19.19 -6.26 -2.21
N ALA A 75 20.12 -7.19 -2.35
CA ALA A 75 19.90 -8.42 -3.12
C ALA A 75 18.77 -9.27 -2.53
N GLN A 76 18.69 -9.40 -1.20
CA GLN A 76 17.58 -10.08 -0.53
C GLN A 76 16.24 -9.38 -0.78
N LEU A 77 16.22 -8.05 -0.71
CA LEU A 77 15.02 -7.26 -0.97
C LEU A 77 14.58 -7.37 -2.44
N GLU A 78 15.51 -7.37 -3.39
CA GLU A 78 15.21 -7.55 -4.81
C GLU A 78 14.64 -8.94 -5.09
N ALA A 79 15.24 -10.00 -4.53
CA ALA A 79 14.71 -11.35 -4.62
C ALA A 79 13.29 -11.45 -4.05
N ALA A 80 13.03 -10.83 -2.89
CA ALA A 80 11.69 -10.79 -2.31
C ALA A 80 10.68 -10.04 -3.18
N CYS A 81 11.08 -8.92 -3.80
CA CYS A 81 10.22 -8.20 -4.73
C CYS A 81 9.88 -9.03 -5.97
N HIS A 82 10.87 -9.67 -6.59
CA HIS A 82 10.61 -10.54 -7.74
C HIS A 82 9.70 -11.70 -7.36
N ALA A 83 9.94 -12.37 -6.23
CA ALA A 83 9.06 -13.43 -5.76
C ALA A 83 7.62 -12.93 -5.52
N CYS A 84 7.43 -11.71 -5.03
CA CYS A 84 6.09 -11.12 -4.92
C CYS A 84 5.44 -10.86 -6.29
N ASP A 85 6.20 -10.36 -7.26
CA ASP A 85 5.71 -10.09 -8.61
C ASP A 85 5.34 -11.39 -9.34
N ASP A 86 6.19 -12.42 -9.23
CA ASP A 86 5.96 -13.76 -9.78
C ASP A 86 4.72 -14.41 -9.16
N LEU A 87 4.62 -14.41 -7.82
CA LEU A 87 3.45 -14.95 -7.14
C LEU A 87 2.17 -14.22 -7.52
N ALA A 88 2.21 -12.89 -7.64
CA ALA A 88 1.04 -12.12 -8.06
C ALA A 88 0.59 -12.46 -9.49
N HIS A 89 1.54 -12.77 -10.38
CA HIS A 89 1.24 -13.18 -11.75
C HIS A 89 0.65 -14.60 -11.78
N ASP A 90 1.28 -15.55 -11.08
CA ASP A 90 0.82 -16.94 -10.99
C ASP A 90 -0.58 -17.02 -10.38
N THR A 91 -0.86 -16.22 -9.34
CA THR A 91 -2.17 -16.20 -8.71
C THR A 91 -3.25 -15.57 -9.59
N GLU A 92 -2.92 -14.52 -10.36
CA GLU A 92 -3.81 -13.96 -11.38
C GLU A 92 -4.15 -15.00 -12.46
N GLU A 93 -3.16 -15.74 -12.97
CA GLU A 93 -3.39 -16.77 -13.98
C GLU A 93 -4.28 -17.91 -13.45
N LEU A 94 -3.99 -18.41 -12.23
CA LEU A 94 -4.80 -19.43 -11.58
C LEU A 94 -6.22 -18.95 -11.29
N PHE A 95 -6.39 -17.69 -10.90
CA PHE A 95 -7.70 -17.09 -10.67
C PHE A 95 -8.53 -17.00 -11.95
N LEU A 96 -7.93 -16.66 -13.09
CA LEU A 96 -8.65 -16.60 -14.37
C LEU A 96 -9.10 -17.99 -14.86
N GLN A 97 -8.41 -19.06 -14.45
CA GLN A 97 -8.80 -20.45 -14.72
C GLN A 97 -9.85 -20.98 -13.73
N HIS A 98 -10.14 -20.22 -12.68
CA HIS A 98 -11.06 -20.63 -11.64
C HIS A 98 -12.50 -20.71 -12.15
N ARG A 99 -13.23 -21.78 -11.77
CA ARG A 99 -14.63 -21.99 -12.21
C ARG A 99 -15.52 -20.78 -11.95
N ASP A 100 -15.30 -20.11 -10.81
CA ASP A 100 -16.08 -18.95 -10.39
C ASP A 100 -15.40 -17.60 -10.70
N GLY A 101 -14.27 -17.59 -11.42
CA GLY A 101 -13.51 -16.38 -11.72
C GLY A 101 -14.30 -15.33 -12.50
N GLU A 102 -15.05 -15.75 -13.53
CA GLU A 102 -15.92 -14.85 -14.31
C GLU A 102 -17.09 -14.32 -13.46
N ILE A 103 -17.65 -15.15 -12.58
CA ILE A 103 -18.73 -14.75 -11.67
C ILE A 103 -18.22 -13.72 -10.68
N ILE A 104 -17.06 -13.95 -10.08
CA ILE A 104 -16.45 -13.05 -9.10
C ILE A 104 -16.06 -11.72 -9.75
N THR A 105 -15.54 -11.74 -10.97
CA THR A 105 -15.16 -10.51 -11.68
C THR A 105 -16.33 -9.74 -12.28
N SER A 106 -17.51 -10.35 -12.36
CA SER A 106 -18.74 -9.64 -12.74
C SER A 106 -19.22 -8.64 -11.69
N PHE A 107 -18.78 -8.76 -10.43
CA PHE A 107 -19.16 -7.83 -9.37
C PHE A 107 -18.42 -6.49 -9.51
N PRO A 108 -19.13 -5.36 -9.38
CA PRO A 108 -18.52 -4.04 -9.51
C PRO A 108 -17.43 -3.85 -8.44
N GLY A 109 -16.22 -3.50 -8.89
CA GLY A 109 -15.06 -3.28 -8.01
C GLY A 109 -14.26 -4.55 -7.68
N LEU A 110 -14.67 -5.73 -8.14
CA LEU A 110 -13.91 -6.97 -8.00
C LEU A 110 -13.20 -7.32 -9.31
N ALA A 111 -12.13 -6.60 -9.64
CA ALA A 111 -11.20 -7.04 -10.69
C ALA A 111 -10.39 -8.27 -10.23
N THR A 112 -9.54 -8.83 -11.10
CA THR A 112 -8.74 -10.04 -10.82
C THR A 112 -8.08 -10.04 -9.44
N LEU A 113 -7.30 -9.00 -9.10
CA LEU A 113 -6.57 -8.93 -7.83
C LEU A 113 -7.48 -8.88 -6.59
N PRO A 114 -8.52 -8.01 -6.51
CA PRO A 114 -9.50 -8.09 -5.43
C PRO A 114 -10.26 -9.43 -5.38
N GLY A 115 -10.61 -10.01 -6.53
CA GLY A 115 -11.34 -11.27 -6.64
C GLY A 115 -10.55 -12.46 -6.13
N GLU A 116 -9.30 -12.59 -6.56
CA GLU A 116 -8.34 -13.59 -6.08
C GLU A 116 -8.17 -13.49 -4.56
N ARG A 117 -7.98 -12.28 -4.04
CA ARG A 117 -7.82 -12.06 -2.61
C ARG A 117 -9.04 -12.50 -1.80
N ILE A 118 -10.24 -12.30 -2.33
CA ILE A 118 -11.48 -12.75 -1.68
C ILE A 118 -11.52 -14.28 -1.65
N LEU A 119 -11.16 -14.96 -2.75
CA LEU A 119 -11.04 -16.42 -2.75
C LEU A 119 -9.96 -16.92 -1.81
N ALA A 120 -8.83 -16.23 -1.69
CA ALA A 120 -7.79 -16.59 -0.74
C ALA A 120 -8.26 -16.47 0.74
N GLU A 121 -9.12 -15.51 1.05
CA GLU A 121 -9.66 -15.30 2.40
C GLU A 121 -10.82 -16.27 2.72
N ILE A 122 -11.73 -16.46 1.77
CA ILE A 122 -12.95 -17.27 1.94
C ILE A 122 -12.70 -18.75 1.63
N GLY A 123 -11.70 -19.07 0.81
CA GLY A 123 -11.53 -20.39 0.20
C GLY A 123 -12.48 -20.62 -0.98
N ASP A 124 -12.15 -21.59 -1.82
CA ASP A 124 -12.94 -22.02 -3.00
C ASP A 124 -13.97 -23.14 -2.66
N ASP A 125 -13.88 -23.75 -1.48
CA ASP A 125 -14.85 -24.78 -1.10
C ASP A 125 -16.24 -24.17 -0.87
N ARG A 126 -17.15 -24.35 -1.83
CA ARG A 126 -18.54 -23.88 -1.77
C ARG A 126 -19.33 -24.47 -0.59
N SER A 127 -18.90 -25.60 -0.02
CA SER A 127 -19.55 -26.18 1.15
C SER A 127 -19.10 -25.54 2.46
N ARG A 128 -18.00 -24.77 2.44
CA ARG A 128 -17.44 -24.10 3.62
C ARG A 128 -18.34 -23.01 4.17
N LEU A 129 -19.04 -22.29 3.29
CA LEU A 129 -20.00 -21.24 3.62
C LEU A 129 -21.33 -21.56 2.93
N GLY A 130 -22.12 -22.43 3.56
CA GLY A 130 -23.38 -22.92 3.00
C GLY A 130 -24.51 -21.87 2.97
N ARG A 131 -24.39 -20.80 3.76
CA ARG A 131 -25.35 -19.69 3.82
C ARG A 131 -24.65 -18.34 3.80
N ALA A 132 -25.32 -17.32 3.29
CA ALA A 132 -24.81 -15.95 3.27
C ALA A 132 -24.45 -15.43 4.68
N ASP A 133 -25.20 -15.85 5.71
CA ASP A 133 -24.96 -15.48 7.11
C ASP A 133 -23.65 -16.07 7.68
N ASP A 134 -23.11 -17.11 7.05
CA ASP A 134 -21.85 -17.75 7.45
C ASP A 134 -20.64 -16.87 7.06
N LEU A 135 -20.81 -15.99 6.06
CA LEU A 135 -19.78 -15.07 5.61
C LEU A 135 -19.73 -13.83 6.52
N LYS A 136 -18.83 -13.85 7.52
CA LYS A 136 -18.52 -12.66 8.31
C LYS A 136 -17.52 -11.79 7.59
N ALA A 137 -17.79 -10.49 7.51
CA ALA A 137 -16.89 -9.53 6.89
C ALA A 137 -15.49 -9.64 7.50
N PRO A 138 -14.43 -9.83 6.70
CA PRO A 138 -13.07 -9.83 7.22
C PRO A 138 -12.80 -8.45 7.80
N ARG A 139 -12.40 -8.42 9.07
CA ARG A 139 -12.02 -7.19 9.76
C ARG A 139 -10.80 -6.62 9.03
N ASN A 140 -10.97 -5.54 8.28
CA ASN A 140 -9.90 -4.95 7.48
C ASN A 140 -8.71 -4.58 8.39
N ARG A 141 -7.49 -5.03 8.04
CA ARG A 141 -6.27 -4.63 8.77
C ARG A 141 -5.81 -3.19 8.42
N THR A 142 -6.56 -2.50 7.57
CA THR A 142 -6.27 -1.13 7.09
C THR A 142 -7.29 -0.08 7.56
N SER A 143 -8.19 -0.39 8.50
CA SER A 143 -8.95 0.67 9.16
C SER A 143 -7.98 1.58 9.92
N ASN A 144 -7.84 2.82 9.47
CA ASN A 144 -7.40 3.93 10.29
C ASN A 144 -8.14 3.85 11.65
N PRO A 145 -7.48 3.89 12.82
CA PRO A 145 -8.08 3.47 14.10
C PRO A 145 -9.17 4.40 14.66
N GLY A 146 -9.86 5.19 13.82
CA GLY A 146 -10.80 6.22 14.24
C GLY A 146 -12.20 6.16 13.62
N VAL A 147 -12.54 5.20 12.76
CA VAL A 147 -13.88 5.15 12.16
C VAL A 147 -14.63 3.91 12.63
N ARG A 148 -15.38 4.07 13.73
CA ARG A 148 -16.46 3.17 14.12
C ARG A 148 -17.62 3.42 13.16
N GLN A 149 -17.85 2.50 12.22
CA GLN A 149 -19.06 2.53 11.41
C GLN A 149 -20.04 1.53 12.02
N GLU A 150 -21.04 2.04 12.72
CA GLU A 150 -22.19 1.26 13.17
C GLU A 150 -23.07 0.96 11.95
N SER A 151 -23.11 -0.30 11.56
CA SER A 151 -24.02 -0.81 10.54
C SER A 151 -25.38 -1.06 11.19
N SER A 152 -26.37 -0.19 10.97
CA SER A 152 -27.77 -0.52 11.24
C SER A 152 -28.44 -1.01 9.95
N CYS A 153 -28.52 -2.32 9.80
CA CYS A 153 -29.53 -2.92 8.96
C CYS A 153 -30.73 -3.21 9.86
N HIS A 154 -31.77 -2.37 9.82
CA HIS A 154 -33.12 -2.72 10.26
C HIS A 154 -34.13 -1.86 9.50
N ALA A 155 -35.10 -2.51 8.85
CA ALA A 155 -36.36 -1.94 8.41
C ALA A 155 -37.49 -2.86 8.91
N PRO A 156 -38.72 -2.38 9.06
CA PRO A 156 -39.21 -1.59 10.20
C PRO A 156 -40.25 -2.41 11.00
N PRO A 157 -40.88 -1.84 12.04
CA PRO A 157 -42.30 -2.13 12.21
C PRO A 157 -43.14 -0.86 12.29
N ASP A 158 -44.35 -1.00 11.77
CA ASP A 158 -45.49 -0.11 11.98
C ASP A 158 -45.64 0.23 13.46
N GLN A 159 -45.76 1.52 13.81
CA GLN A 159 -46.71 2.01 14.81
C GLN A 159 -46.68 3.55 14.97
N GLU A 160 -47.89 4.08 14.94
CA GLU A 160 -48.45 5.37 15.36
C GLU A 160 -47.54 6.30 16.19
N GLN A 161 -47.50 7.57 15.77
CA GLN A 161 -46.94 8.68 16.53
C GLN A 161 -47.93 9.19 17.58
N PRO A 162 -47.53 9.38 18.85
CA PRO A 162 -48.06 10.43 19.68
C PRO A 162 -47.03 11.55 19.87
N ALA A 163 -47.47 12.77 19.56
CA ALA A 163 -46.73 14.01 19.74
C ALA A 163 -46.48 14.28 21.24
N TRP A 164 -45.21 14.46 21.61
CA TRP A 164 -44.79 15.06 22.88
C TRP A 164 -44.40 16.54 22.67
N PRO A 165 -44.60 17.41 23.67
CA PRO A 165 -44.63 18.86 23.52
C PRO A 165 -43.24 19.51 23.52
N ARG A 166 -43.14 20.71 22.93
CA ARG A 166 -41.89 21.48 22.83
C ARG A 166 -41.49 22.09 24.20
N PRO A 167 -40.18 22.15 24.53
CA PRO A 167 -39.71 22.75 25.77
C PRO A 167 -39.81 24.28 25.74
N ALA A 168 -40.04 24.84 26.93
CA ALA A 168 -40.21 26.26 27.21
C ALA A 168 -38.96 27.08 26.85
N ASP A 169 -39.18 28.19 26.16
CA ASP A 169 -38.15 29.20 25.91
C ASP A 169 -38.20 30.24 27.04
N THR A 170 -37.14 30.26 27.84
CA THR A 170 -36.90 31.26 28.87
C THR A 170 -36.30 32.50 28.25
N GLY A 171 -37.01 33.64 28.30
CA GLY A 171 -36.44 34.90 27.89
C GLY A 171 -37.26 36.14 28.27
N ARG A 172 -36.83 36.81 29.35
CA ARG A 172 -36.67 38.29 29.47
C ARG A 172 -37.91 39.13 29.91
N SER A 173 -37.86 39.58 31.18
CA SER A 173 -38.41 40.83 31.76
C SER A 173 -38.11 42.09 30.89
N PRO A 174 -38.76 43.28 31.02
CA PRO A 174 -39.21 43.90 32.29
C PRO A 174 -40.45 44.82 32.27
N ARG A 175 -41.12 44.96 33.43
CA ARG A 175 -41.37 46.21 34.20
C ARG A 175 -42.43 45.98 35.27
#